data_AF-A0A3C0SKT7-F1
#
_entry.id   AF-A0A3C0SKT7-F1
#
_cell.length_a   1.000
_cell.length_b   1.000
_cell.length_c   1.000
_cell.angle_alpha   90.00
_cell.angle_beta   90.00
_cell.angle_gamma   90.00
#
_symmetry.space_group_name_H-M   'P 1'
#
loop_
_entity.id
_entity.type
_entity.pdbx_description
1 polymer ?
#
loop_
_entity_poly.entity_id
_entity_poly.type
_entity_poly.pdbx_seq_one_letter_code
_entity_poly.pdbx_strand_id
1 'polypeptide(L)'
;MDGSGNLPNRDLPLSDNAMRVLEERYLFKDGDSKIIETPDEMFWRVARFVATAEEDPSDDTIVKMFHDIMARLDFLPNSPTLMNAGRQGGQLAACFVLPVEDSMEGIFDSLKHMALIHKSGGGTGYNFSKLRPKGDKVSSTNGIASGPISFMGMF
;
A
#
# COMPACT_ATOMS: atom_id res chain seq x y z
N MET A 1 -20.30 18.89 8.87
CA MET A 1 -20.85 18.34 10.11
C MET A 1 -22.29 18.80 10.19
N ASP A 2 -23.24 17.87 10.29
CA ASP A 2 -24.53 18.27 10.87
C ASP A 2 -24.28 18.56 12.36
N GLY A 3 -25.08 19.41 12.99
CA GLY A 3 -24.85 19.85 14.38
C GLY A 3 -24.89 18.75 15.46
N SER A 4 -24.86 17.46 15.10
CA SER A 4 -24.86 16.32 16.02
C SER A 4 -23.48 15.67 16.23
N GLY A 5 -22.45 16.10 15.49
CA GLY A 5 -21.13 15.47 15.52
C GLY A 5 -21.06 14.14 14.76
N ASN A 6 -22.17 13.68 14.18
CA ASN A 6 -22.22 12.54 13.28
C ASN A 6 -21.98 12.99 11.82
N LEU A 7 -21.39 12.10 11.04
CA LEU A 7 -21.17 12.32 9.62
C LEU A 7 -22.49 12.07 8.88
N PRO A 8 -22.88 12.93 7.91
CA PRO A 8 -24.10 12.72 7.15
C PRO A 8 -23.95 11.43 6.32
N ASN A 9 -24.76 10.41 6.62
CA ASN A 9 -24.77 9.16 5.88
C ASN A 9 -25.34 9.41 4.48
N ARG A 10 -24.48 9.34 3.46
CA ARG A 10 -24.86 9.55 2.06
C ARG A 10 -25.25 8.22 1.42
N ASP A 11 -26.29 8.22 0.60
CA ASP A 11 -26.56 7.08 -0.29
C ASP A 11 -25.41 6.97 -1.30
N LEU A 12 -24.58 5.93 -1.12
CA LEU A 12 -23.44 5.64 -1.99
C LEU A 12 -23.88 4.70 -3.13
N PRO A 13 -23.47 4.95 -4.39
CA PRO A 13 -23.84 4.12 -5.55
C PRO A 13 -23.03 2.81 -5.61
N LEU A 14 -23.07 2.01 -4.53
CA LEU A 14 -22.32 0.76 -4.40
C LEU A 14 -23.20 -0.45 -4.78
N SER A 15 -22.64 -1.35 -5.58
CA SER A 15 -23.30 -2.64 -5.89
C SER A 15 -23.20 -3.62 -4.73
N ASP A 16 -24.06 -4.64 -4.70
CA ASP A 16 -23.99 -5.75 -3.74
C ASP A 16 -22.60 -6.42 -3.71
N ASN A 17 -21.95 -6.54 -4.86
CA ASN A 17 -20.61 -7.10 -4.94
C ASN A 17 -19.56 -6.16 -4.31
N ALA A 18 -19.68 -4.85 -4.54
CA ALA A 18 -18.81 -3.88 -3.90
C ALA A 18 -18.97 -3.92 -2.37
N MET A 19 -20.21 -3.99 -1.89
CA MET A 19 -20.50 -4.13 -0.46
C MET A 19 -19.83 -5.36 0.15
N ARG A 20 -19.98 -6.54 -0.47
CA ARG A 20 -19.31 -7.77 0.00
C ARG A 20 -17.78 -7.64 0.03
N VAL A 21 -17.19 -7.04 -0.99
CA VAL A 21 -15.74 -6.83 -1.06
C VAL A 21 -15.27 -5.87 0.04
N LEU A 22 -16.02 -4.79 0.30
CA LEU A 22 -15.74 -3.83 1.36
C LEU A 22 -15.80 -4.48 2.75
N GLU A 23 -16.88 -5.22 3.04
CA GLU A 23 -17.08 -5.96 4.29
C GLU A 23 -15.99 -6.99 4.54
N GLU A 24 -15.55 -7.69 3.49
CA GLU A 24 -14.54 -8.73 3.63
C GLU A 24 -13.14 -8.13 3.86
N ARG A 25 -12.78 -7.06 3.14
CA ARG A 25 -11.38 -6.65 3.01
C ARG A 25 -11.03 -5.23 3.48
N TYR A 26 -11.97 -4.29 3.49
CA TYR A 26 -11.64 -2.86 3.60
C TYR A 26 -12.15 -2.20 4.88
N LEU A 27 -13.38 -2.52 5.29
CA LEU A 27 -14.00 -1.90 6.47
C LEU A 27 -13.27 -2.34 7.74
N PHE A 28 -13.16 -1.42 8.70
CA PHE A 28 -12.58 -1.74 9.99
C PHE A 28 -13.43 -2.76 10.75
N LYS A 29 -12.72 -3.68 11.39
CA LYS A 29 -13.27 -4.72 12.25
C LYS A 29 -12.67 -4.58 13.64
N ASP A 30 -13.45 -4.88 14.66
CA ASP A 30 -12.96 -4.95 16.04
C ASP A 30 -12.19 -6.26 16.31
N GLY A 31 -11.80 -6.48 17.57
CA GLY A 31 -11.08 -7.68 17.99
C GLY A 31 -11.86 -8.99 17.81
N ASP A 32 -13.18 -8.92 17.71
CA ASP A 32 -14.08 -10.06 17.49
C ASP A 32 -14.47 -10.22 16.00
N SER A 33 -13.75 -9.54 15.11
CA SER A 33 -14.00 -9.52 13.65
C SER A 33 -15.36 -8.94 13.24
N LYS A 34 -16.04 -8.20 14.12
CA LYS A 34 -17.28 -7.51 13.78
C LYS A 34 -16.95 -6.19 13.07
N ILE A 35 -17.67 -5.91 11.99
CA ILE A 35 -17.53 -4.66 11.23
C ILE A 35 -18.03 -3.50 12.11
N ILE A 36 -17.20 -2.46 12.25
CA ILE A 36 -17.44 -1.27 13.08
C ILE A 36 -17.44 0.03 12.27
N GLU A 37 -17.43 -0.08 10.95
CA GLU A 37 -17.32 1.04 10.04
C GLU A 37 -18.19 0.79 8.80
N THR A 38 -18.91 1.82 8.35
CA THR A 38 -19.66 1.85 7.10
C THR A 38 -18.79 2.32 5.92
N PRO A 39 -19.17 2.05 4.66
CA PRO A 39 -18.41 2.55 3.51
C PRO A 39 -18.23 4.08 3.48
N ASP A 40 -19.23 4.85 3.91
CA ASP A 40 -19.11 6.32 3.97
C ASP A 40 -18.12 6.76 5.06
N GLU A 41 -18.16 6.13 6.23
CA GLU A 41 -17.19 6.37 7.31
C GLU A 41 -15.76 6.00 6.87
N MET A 42 -15.59 4.91 6.10
CA MET A 42 -14.32 4.55 5.49
C MET A 42 -13.82 5.66 4.56
N PHE A 43 -14.67 6.19 3.68
CA PHE A 43 -14.28 7.31 2.81
C PHE A 43 -13.89 8.55 3.62
N TRP A 44 -14.61 8.86 4.69
CA TRP A 44 -14.23 9.97 5.58
C TRP A 44 -12.91 9.74 6.28
N ARG A 45 -12.65 8.52 6.79
CA ARG A 45 -11.38 8.14 7.40
C ARG A 45 -10.23 8.33 6.41
N VAL A 46 -10.38 7.82 5.19
CA VAL A 46 -9.37 7.94 4.13
C VAL A 46 -9.14 9.40 3.76
N ALA A 47 -10.21 10.16 3.52
CA ALA A 47 -10.14 11.57 3.15
C ALA A 47 -9.39 12.41 4.21
N ARG A 48 -9.75 12.26 5.48
CA ARG A 48 -9.08 12.95 6.59
C ARG A 48 -7.61 12.56 6.70
N PHE A 49 -7.31 11.27 6.62
CA PHE A 49 -5.93 10.80 6.75
C PHE A 49 -5.04 11.32 5.62
N VAL A 50 -5.50 11.26 4.37
CA VAL A 50 -4.74 11.75 3.22
C VAL A 50 -4.58 13.27 3.26
N ALA A 51 -5.62 14.01 3.68
CA ALA A 51 -5.55 15.46 3.83
C ALA A 51 -4.53 15.94 4.87
N THR A 52 -4.03 15.06 5.77
CA THR A 52 -2.94 15.43 6.69
C THR A 52 -1.63 15.79 5.99
N ALA A 53 -1.47 15.44 4.71
CA ALA A 53 -0.32 15.80 3.89
C ALA A 53 -0.44 17.19 3.22
N GLU A 54 -1.60 17.84 3.30
CA GLU A 54 -1.83 19.17 2.73
C GLU A 54 -1.17 20.27 3.56
N GLU A 55 -1.00 21.45 2.97
CA GLU A 55 -0.36 22.61 3.63
C GLU A 55 -1.13 23.06 4.89
N ASP A 56 -2.46 23.03 4.84
CA ASP A 56 -3.34 23.23 5.99
C ASP A 56 -4.17 21.98 6.26
N PRO A 57 -3.70 21.06 7.12
CA PRO A 57 -4.42 19.86 7.52
C PRO A 57 -5.76 20.12 8.23
N SER A 58 -6.03 21.36 8.65
CA SER A 58 -7.28 21.76 9.32
C SER A 58 -8.35 22.27 8.34
N ASP A 59 -8.01 22.41 7.05
CA ASP A 59 -8.97 22.82 6.03
C ASP A 59 -9.95 21.69 5.70
N ASP A 60 -11.10 21.74 6.38
CA ASP A 60 -12.25 20.87 6.14
C ASP A 60 -12.75 20.89 4.68
N THR A 61 -12.41 21.92 3.89
CA THR A 61 -12.78 22.01 2.47
C THR A 61 -12.08 20.94 1.64
N ILE A 62 -10.79 20.70 1.88
CA ILE A 62 -10.03 19.67 1.16
C ILE A 62 -10.50 18.27 1.57
N VAL A 63 -10.74 18.05 2.86
CA VAL A 63 -11.29 16.78 3.37
C VAL A 63 -12.63 16.45 2.70
N LYS A 64 -13.54 17.44 2.65
CA LYS A 64 -14.84 17.28 1.97
C LYS A 64 -14.67 16.99 0.49
N MET A 65 -13.76 17.69 -0.20
CA MET A 65 -13.48 17.45 -1.60
C MET A 65 -13.01 16.02 -1.86
N PHE A 66 -12.06 15.50 -1.05
CA PHE A 66 -11.58 14.12 -1.16
C PHE A 66 -12.66 13.09 -0.87
N HIS A 67 -13.48 13.33 0.14
CA HIS A 67 -14.65 12.48 0.42
C HIS A 67 -15.63 12.48 -0.76
N ASP A 68 -15.99 13.66 -1.28
CA ASP A 68 -16.99 13.81 -2.34
C ASP A 68 -16.59 13.12 -3.66
N ILE A 69 -15.31 13.12 -4.02
CA ILE A 69 -14.84 12.39 -5.23
C ILE A 69 -14.87 10.87 -5.03
N MET A 70 -14.60 10.37 -3.81
CA MET A 70 -14.71 8.95 -3.49
C MET A 70 -16.17 8.51 -3.40
N ALA A 71 -17.02 9.30 -2.74
CA ALA A 71 -18.44 9.02 -2.57
C ALA A 71 -19.21 9.00 -3.91
N ARG A 72 -18.79 9.82 -4.88
CA ARG A 72 -19.31 9.80 -6.26
C ARG A 72 -18.69 8.70 -7.13
N LEU A 73 -17.66 8.00 -6.64
CA LEU A 73 -16.85 7.04 -7.38
C LEU A 73 -16.12 7.64 -8.59
N ASP A 74 -15.91 8.96 -8.60
CA ASP A 74 -15.11 9.66 -9.62
C ASP A 74 -13.63 9.27 -9.51
N PHE A 75 -13.18 8.97 -8.29
CA PHE A 75 -11.84 8.50 -7.98
C PHE A 75 -11.84 7.60 -6.75
N LEU A 76 -11.07 6.51 -6.80
CA LEU A 76 -10.75 5.72 -5.62
C LEU A 76 -9.23 5.56 -5.53
N PRO A 77 -8.63 5.76 -4.35
CA PRO A 77 -7.23 5.44 -4.17
C PRO A 77 -7.01 3.92 -4.21
N ASN A 78 -5.76 3.50 -4.27
CA ASN A 78 -5.41 2.08 -4.33
C ASN A 78 -5.91 1.29 -3.10
N SER A 79 -5.89 -0.04 -3.18
CA SER A 79 -6.38 -0.88 -2.10
C SER A 79 -5.69 -0.64 -0.74
N PRO A 80 -4.35 -0.53 -0.64
CA PRO A 80 -3.71 -0.27 0.64
C PRO A 80 -4.10 1.07 1.25
N THR A 81 -4.35 2.11 0.46
CA THR A 81 -4.82 3.39 0.99
C THR A 81 -6.20 3.24 1.63
N LEU A 82 -7.16 2.59 0.95
CA LEU A 82 -8.49 2.34 1.51
C LEU A 82 -8.43 1.48 2.79
N MET A 83 -7.61 0.43 2.78
CA MET A 83 -7.49 -0.52 3.88
C MET A 83 -6.74 0.04 5.11
N ASN A 84 -5.72 0.87 4.89
CA ASN A 84 -4.73 1.19 5.92
C ASN A 84 -4.71 2.66 6.35
N ALA A 85 -5.32 3.59 5.62
CA ALA A 85 -5.41 4.98 6.05
C ALA A 85 -6.05 5.08 7.44
N GLY A 86 -5.38 5.77 8.38
CA GLY A 86 -5.82 5.86 9.78
C GLY A 86 -5.49 4.65 10.65
N ARG A 87 -4.85 3.58 10.14
CA ARG A 87 -4.31 2.49 10.96
C ARG A 87 -2.90 2.83 11.46
N GLN A 88 -2.59 2.42 12.68
CA GLN A 88 -1.23 2.53 13.22
C GLN A 88 -0.28 1.66 12.41
N GLY A 89 0.77 2.27 11.84
CA GLY A 89 1.75 1.57 10.99
C GLY A 89 1.20 1.13 9.63
N GLY A 90 0.07 1.68 9.19
CA GLY A 90 -0.55 1.35 7.92
C GLY A 90 0.27 1.82 6.71
N GLN A 91 0.63 0.89 5.83
CA GLN A 91 1.29 1.18 4.56
C GLN A 91 0.25 1.58 3.50
N LEU A 92 0.38 2.77 2.90
CA LEU A 92 -0.51 3.25 1.84
C LEU A 92 -0.04 2.85 0.42
N ALA A 93 1.25 2.55 0.27
CA ALA A 93 1.82 2.13 -1.01
C ALA A 93 1.75 0.62 -1.21
N ALA A 94 1.34 0.19 -2.41
CA ALA A 94 1.18 -1.23 -2.75
C ALA A 94 2.43 -1.85 -3.39
N CYS A 95 3.13 -1.08 -4.23
CA CYS A 95 4.11 -1.61 -5.17
C CYS A 95 5.45 -0.90 -5.01
N PHE A 96 6.51 -1.67 -4.87
CA PHE A 96 7.87 -1.18 -4.72
C PHE A 96 8.78 -1.81 -5.77
N VAL A 97 9.82 -1.08 -6.17
CA VAL A 97 10.86 -1.62 -7.06
C VAL A 97 12.20 -1.54 -6.34
N LEU A 98 12.85 -2.69 -6.19
CA LEU A 98 14.14 -2.80 -5.51
C LEU A 98 15.28 -2.98 -6.53
N PRO A 99 16.34 -2.15 -6.46
CA PRO A 99 17.54 -2.37 -7.27
C PRO A 99 18.36 -3.52 -6.69
N VAL A 100 18.78 -4.47 -7.52
CA VAL A 100 19.66 -5.58 -7.09
C VAL A 100 21.08 -5.25 -7.54
N GLU A 101 21.91 -4.77 -6.62
CA GLU A 101 23.30 -4.39 -6.92
C GLU A 101 24.20 -5.61 -7.13
N ASP A 102 25.27 -5.44 -7.91
CA ASP A 102 26.20 -6.51 -8.32
C ASP A 102 27.25 -6.87 -7.23
N SER A 103 26.77 -7.11 -6.02
CA SER A 103 27.55 -7.60 -4.88
C SER A 103 26.71 -8.52 -4.00
N MET A 104 27.36 -9.37 -3.20
CA MET A 104 26.62 -10.24 -2.29
C MET A 104 25.85 -9.43 -1.25
N GLU A 105 26.48 -8.38 -0.71
CA GLU A 105 25.85 -7.45 0.22
C GLU A 105 24.60 -6.80 -0.39
N GLY A 106 24.70 -6.31 -1.63
CA GLY A 106 23.59 -5.67 -2.33
C GLY A 106 22.43 -6.61 -2.65
N ILE A 107 22.73 -7.86 -3.03
CA ILE A 107 21.72 -8.90 -3.25
C ILE A 107 20.97 -9.20 -1.94
N PHE A 108 21.69 -9.41 -0.84
CA PHE A 108 21.08 -9.76 0.44
C PHE A 108 20.37 -8.56 1.12
N ASP A 109 20.84 -7.33 0.92
CA ASP A 109 20.12 -6.13 1.34
C ASP A 109 18.79 -5.99 0.60
N SER A 110 18.76 -6.29 -0.69
CA SER A 110 17.53 -6.31 -1.49
C SER A 110 16.54 -7.37 -0.98
N LEU A 111 17.02 -8.56 -0.65
CA LEU A 111 16.19 -9.61 -0.03
C LEU A 111 15.64 -9.19 1.33
N LYS A 112 16.46 -8.53 2.15
CA LYS A 112 16.01 -7.97 3.44
C LYS A 112 14.91 -6.94 3.24
N HIS A 113 15.07 -6.00 2.31
CA HIS A 113 14.06 -4.99 2.00
C HIS A 113 12.77 -5.63 1.47
N MET A 114 12.88 -6.63 0.59
CA MET A 114 11.75 -7.42 0.13
C MET A 114 10.97 -8.02 1.31
N ALA A 115 11.65 -8.70 2.23
CA ALA A 115 11.01 -9.33 3.38
C ALA A 115 10.28 -8.30 4.27
N LEU A 116 10.87 -7.12 4.49
CA LEU A 116 10.23 -6.04 5.26
C LEU A 116 9.02 -5.43 4.55
N ILE A 117 9.08 -5.27 3.22
CA ILE A 117 7.97 -4.77 2.41
C ILE A 117 6.82 -5.79 2.40
N HIS A 118 7.11 -7.07 2.18
CA HIS A 118 6.12 -8.14 2.22
C HIS A 118 5.47 -8.26 3.61
N LYS A 119 6.26 -8.11 4.69
CA LYS A 119 5.73 -8.08 6.07
C LYS A 119 4.69 -6.96 6.27
N SER A 120 4.85 -5.82 5.60
CA SER A 120 3.88 -4.71 5.67
C SER A 120 2.78 -4.79 4.61
N GLY A 121 2.71 -5.90 3.84
CA GLY A 121 1.67 -6.15 2.84
C GLY A 121 1.91 -5.51 1.48
N GLY A 122 3.10 -4.94 1.24
CA GLY A 122 3.51 -4.45 -0.07
C GLY A 122 4.00 -5.57 -0.97
N GLY A 123 3.84 -5.40 -2.28
CA GLY A 123 4.47 -6.23 -3.32
C GLY A 123 5.77 -5.60 -3.82
N THR A 124 6.66 -6.43 -4.35
CA THR A 124 7.95 -5.99 -4.88
C THR A 124 8.18 -6.45 -6.31
N GLY A 125 8.83 -5.59 -7.09
CA GLY A 125 9.51 -5.93 -8.33
C GLY A 125 11.01 -5.66 -8.18
N TYR A 126 11.81 -6.28 -9.04
CA TYR A 126 13.27 -6.25 -8.89
C TYR A 126 13.95 -5.89 -10.21
N ASN A 127 15.02 -5.11 -10.13
CA ASN A 127 15.87 -4.83 -11.28
C ASN A 127 17.18 -5.61 -11.17
N PHE A 128 17.26 -6.72 -11.92
CA PHE A 128 18.45 -7.58 -11.99
C PHE A 128 19.47 -7.15 -13.06
N SER A 129 19.21 -6.07 -13.80
CA SER A 129 20.04 -5.68 -14.96
C SER A 129 21.49 -5.33 -14.60
N LYS A 130 21.76 -5.03 -13.32
CA LYS A 130 23.10 -4.71 -12.84
C LYS A 130 23.94 -5.97 -12.57
N LEU A 131 23.31 -7.11 -12.32
CA LEU A 131 24.03 -8.34 -12.01
C LEU A 131 24.85 -8.80 -13.20
N ARG A 132 26.13 -9.10 -12.95
CA ARG A 132 27.03 -9.60 -13.98
C ARG A 132 26.53 -10.93 -14.57
N PRO A 133 26.74 -11.19 -15.87
CA PRO A 133 26.28 -12.40 -16.53
C PRO A 133 26.97 -13.65 -15.99
N LYS A 134 26.36 -14.81 -16.27
CA LYS A 134 26.99 -16.10 -15.98
C LYS A 134 28.30 -16.23 -16.75
N GLY A 135 29.35 -16.70 -16.10
CA GLY A 135 30.68 -16.85 -16.72
C GLY A 135 31.65 -15.71 -16.41
N ASP A 136 31.16 -14.56 -15.91
CA ASP A 136 32.03 -13.45 -15.56
C ASP A 136 32.93 -13.76 -14.36
N LYS A 137 34.13 -13.18 -14.36
CA LYS A 137 35.12 -13.39 -13.31
C LYS A 137 34.73 -12.62 -12.04
N VAL A 138 34.76 -13.31 -10.90
CA VAL A 138 34.59 -12.69 -9.58
C VAL A 138 35.96 -12.40 -9.00
N SER A 139 36.34 -11.13 -8.95
CA SER A 139 37.68 -10.69 -8.52
C SER A 139 38.02 -11.09 -7.09
N SER A 140 37.03 -11.10 -6.18
CA SER A 140 37.24 -11.38 -4.75
C SER A 140 37.49 -12.86 -4.43
N THR A 141 36.92 -13.79 -5.19
CA THR A 141 37.00 -15.24 -4.94
C THR A 141 37.80 -16.00 -5.99
N ASN A 142 38.26 -15.32 -7.06
CA ASN A 142 38.81 -15.95 -8.27
C ASN A 142 37.86 -16.98 -8.92
N GLY A 143 36.58 -16.94 -8.56
CA GLY A 143 35.54 -17.82 -9.08
C GLY A 143 34.86 -17.25 -10.32
N ILE A 144 33.82 -17.97 -10.76
CA ILE A 144 32.99 -17.62 -11.91
C ILE A 144 31.58 -17.30 -11.40
N ALA A 145 30.99 -16.22 -11.88
CA ALA A 145 29.63 -15.82 -11.55
C ALA A 145 28.61 -16.81 -12.11
N SER A 146 27.60 -17.13 -11.31
CA SER A 146 26.47 -17.99 -11.69
C SER A 146 25.43 -17.27 -12.56
N GLY A 147 25.45 -15.94 -12.55
CA GLY A 147 24.57 -15.06 -13.32
C GLY A 147 23.24 -14.72 -12.64
N PRO A 148 22.40 -13.86 -13.24
CA PRO A 148 21.20 -13.33 -12.58
C PRO A 148 20.15 -14.41 -12.26
N ILE A 149 19.99 -15.41 -13.14
CA ILE A 149 18.97 -16.46 -13.00
C ILE A 149 19.15 -17.27 -11.70
N SER A 150 20.39 -17.51 -11.26
CA SER A 150 20.61 -18.26 -10.02
C SER A 150 20.13 -17.49 -8.79
N PHE A 151 20.20 -16.16 -8.82
CA PHE A 151 19.77 -15.31 -7.72
C PHE A 151 18.28 -15.02 -7.75
N MET A 152 17.66 -14.98 -8.94
CA MET A 152 16.20 -14.78 -9.08
C MET A 152 15.39 -15.82 -8.29
N GLY A 153 15.86 -17.07 -8.16
CA GLY A 153 15.17 -18.10 -7.38
C GLY A 153 15.17 -17.87 -5.85
N MET A 154 15.86 -16.85 -5.36
CA MET A 154 15.85 -16.48 -3.93
C MET A 154 14.81 -15.40 -3.60
N PHE A 155 14.30 -14.68 -4.61
CA PHE A 155 13.30 -13.63 -4.49
C PHE A 155 11.90 -14.23 -4.75
#